data_AF-A0A2I7KGB8-F1
#
_entry.id   AF-A0A2I7KGB8-F1
#
_cell.length_a   1.000
_cell.length_b   1.000
_cell.length_c   1.000
_cell.angle_alpha   90.00
_cell.angle_beta   90.00
_cell.angle_gamma   90.00
#
_symmetry.space_group_name_H-M   'P 1'
#
loop_
_entity.id
_entity.type
_entity.pdbx_description
1 polymer ?
#
loop_
_entity_poly.entity_id
_entity_poly.type
_entity_poly.pdbx_seq_one_letter_code
_entity_poly.pdbx_strand_id
1 'polypeptide(L)'
;MIVADNETAVDLLYYEAIAKTVVRVVSEKSDEPLSVGVHGDWGAGKSSILMMVEESFKDDERVLCIRFNGWLFQGFDDAKTVLIETIVEELLFELISQRYERGSTLITSNLPFEEWTETFGTERLTGALLDRLTHHVNILEMNGESYRLNQSKSRQSKT
;
A
#
# COMPACT_ATOMS: atom_id res chain seq x y z
N MET A 1 -13.06 11.73 -33.58
CA MET A 1 -12.86 12.86 -32.65
C MET A 1 -12.74 12.23 -31.27
N ILE A 2 -11.51 12.08 -30.78
CA ILE A 2 -11.26 11.48 -29.46
C ILE A 2 -11.50 12.60 -28.45
N VAL A 3 -12.58 12.49 -27.69
CA VAL A 3 -12.82 13.38 -26.54
C VAL A 3 -11.82 12.95 -25.47
N ALA A 4 -10.89 13.83 -25.13
CA ALA A 4 -10.00 13.60 -24.00
C ALA A 4 -10.83 13.62 -22.72
N ASP A 5 -10.78 12.53 -21.96
CA ASP A 5 -11.39 12.43 -20.63
C ASP A 5 -10.55 13.26 -19.66
N ASN A 6 -10.91 14.53 -19.50
CA ASN A 6 -10.27 15.41 -18.53
C ASN A 6 -11.03 15.29 -17.21
N GLU A 7 -10.45 14.52 -16.30
CA GLU A 7 -10.80 14.51 -14.88
C GLU A 7 -10.78 15.94 -14.32
N THR A 8 -11.89 16.39 -13.74
CA THR A 8 -12.09 17.76 -13.25
C THR A 8 -12.54 17.76 -11.80
N ALA A 9 -11.94 18.65 -11.00
CA ALA A 9 -12.34 18.92 -9.61
C ALA A 9 -13.58 19.82 -9.50
N VAL A 10 -14.11 20.30 -10.62
CA VAL A 10 -15.30 21.16 -10.68
C VAL A 10 -16.52 20.31 -10.99
N ASP A 11 -17.49 20.33 -10.07
CA ASP A 11 -18.73 19.54 -10.15
C ASP A 11 -19.67 20.09 -11.23
N LEU A 12 -19.68 19.43 -12.39
CA LEU A 12 -20.58 19.75 -13.51
C LEU A 12 -21.84 18.84 -13.52
N LEU A 13 -21.96 17.87 -12.60
CA LEU A 13 -22.92 16.77 -12.69
C LEU A 13 -23.59 16.38 -11.34
N TYR A 14 -23.47 17.19 -10.28
CA TYR A 14 -24.01 16.96 -8.92
C TYR A 14 -23.36 15.79 -8.16
N TYR A 15 -22.08 15.48 -8.42
CA TYR A 15 -21.36 14.41 -7.73
C TYR A 15 -20.85 14.79 -6.33
N GLU A 16 -20.81 16.08 -6.01
CA GLU A 16 -20.40 16.59 -4.69
C GLU A 16 -21.30 16.05 -3.57
N ALA A 17 -22.60 15.85 -3.82
CA ALA A 17 -23.53 15.30 -2.83
C ALA A 17 -23.21 13.83 -2.47
N ILE A 18 -22.81 13.04 -3.46
CA ILE A 18 -22.42 11.63 -3.25
C ILE A 18 -21.09 11.58 -2.51
N ALA A 19 -20.09 12.35 -2.96
CA ALA A 19 -18.79 12.44 -2.31
C ALA A 19 -18.92 12.89 -0.84
N LYS A 20 -19.70 13.94 -0.57
CA LYS A 20 -20.00 14.40 0.81
C LYS A 20 -20.66 13.33 1.66
N THR A 21 -21.53 12.50 1.07
CA THR A 21 -22.16 11.39 1.80
C THR A 21 -21.12 10.35 2.19
N VAL A 22 -20.23 9.95 1.26
CA VAL A 22 -19.13 9.02 1.55
C VAL A 22 -18.20 9.60 2.63
N VAL A 23 -17.79 10.86 2.48
CA VAL A 23 -16.93 11.54 3.46
C VAL A 23 -17.58 11.57 4.84
N ARG A 24 -18.88 11.88 4.92
CA ARG A 24 -19.60 11.89 6.20
C ARG A 24 -19.59 10.51 6.85
N VAL A 25 -19.94 9.46 6.12
CA VAL A 25 -20.03 8.10 6.68
C VAL A 25 -18.65 7.57 7.10
N VAL A 26 -17.58 7.92 6.37
CA VAL A 26 -16.20 7.57 6.77
C VAL A 26 -15.72 8.39 7.98
N SER A 27 -16.13 9.66 8.08
CA SER A 27 -15.74 10.56 9.18
C SER A 27 -16.50 10.29 10.48
N GLU A 28 -17.73 9.77 10.38
CA GLU A 28 -18.54 9.34 11.51
C GLU A 28 -17.91 8.09 12.12
N LYS A 29 -17.38 8.24 13.34
CA LYS A 29 -16.69 7.18 14.07
C LYS A 29 -17.66 6.02 14.32
N SER A 30 -17.48 4.91 13.62
CA SER A 30 -18.18 3.65 13.85
C SER A 30 -17.16 2.59 14.27
N ASP A 31 -17.50 1.78 15.28
CA ASP A 31 -16.70 0.61 15.66
C ASP A 31 -16.88 -0.55 14.66
N GLU A 32 -17.77 -0.39 13.67
CA GLU A 32 -18.05 -1.38 12.64
C GLU A 32 -17.28 -1.08 11.33
N PRO A 33 -16.70 -2.10 10.67
CA PRO A 33 -16.04 -1.93 9.39
C PRO A 33 -17.03 -1.47 8.31
N LEU A 34 -16.71 -0.38 7.63
CA LEU A 34 -17.50 0.17 6.53
C LEU A 34 -16.94 -0.26 5.17
N SER A 35 -17.81 -0.74 4.27
CA SER A 35 -17.47 -0.96 2.87
C SER A 35 -18.43 -0.18 1.97
N VAL A 36 -17.90 0.67 1.09
CA VAL A 36 -18.68 1.48 0.15
C VAL A 36 -18.30 1.09 -1.27
N GLY A 37 -19.27 0.61 -2.06
CA GLY A 37 -19.09 0.33 -3.48
C GLY A 37 -19.67 1.44 -4.36
N VAL A 38 -18.86 2.01 -5.26
CA VAL A 38 -19.30 3.01 -6.25
C VAL A 38 -19.50 2.33 -7.61
N HIS A 39 -20.74 2.31 -8.11
CA HIS A 39 -21.13 1.60 -9.34
C HIS A 39 -21.83 2.55 -10.32
N GLY A 40 -21.75 2.29 -11.62
CA GLY A 40 -22.41 3.08 -12.65
C GLY A 40 -21.82 2.88 -14.04
N ASP A 41 -22.49 3.40 -15.07
CA ASP A 41 -22.08 3.28 -16.47
C ASP A 41 -20.76 4.00 -16.78
N TRP A 42 -20.17 3.70 -17.94
CA TRP A 42 -18.96 4.40 -18.39
C TRP A 42 -19.25 5.89 -18.59
N GLY A 43 -18.36 6.76 -18.12
CA GLY A 43 -18.57 8.21 -18.11
C GLY A 43 -19.49 8.73 -16.98
N ALA A 44 -20.05 7.87 -16.12
CA ALA A 44 -20.92 8.28 -15.01
C ALA A 44 -20.20 8.94 -13.81
N GLY A 45 -18.97 9.44 -13.98
CA GLY A 45 -18.27 10.23 -12.95
C GLY A 45 -17.75 9.47 -11.72
N LYS A 46 -17.65 8.13 -11.77
CA LYS A 46 -17.12 7.32 -10.65
C LYS A 46 -15.72 7.76 -10.20
N SER A 47 -14.79 7.93 -11.15
CA SER A 47 -13.43 8.40 -10.85
C SER A 47 -13.44 9.80 -10.23
N SER A 48 -14.33 10.68 -10.70
CA SER A 48 -14.50 12.02 -10.13
C SER A 48 -14.95 11.98 -8.66
N ILE A 49 -15.90 11.10 -8.31
CA ILE A 49 -16.31 10.90 -6.91
C ILE A 49 -15.14 10.41 -6.06
N LEU A 50 -14.38 9.40 -6.53
CA LEU A 50 -13.25 8.85 -5.79
C LEU A 50 -12.18 9.91 -5.51
N MET A 51 -11.82 10.73 -6.51
CA MET A 51 -10.87 11.84 -6.31
C MET A 51 -11.39 12.89 -5.32
N MET A 52 -12.68 13.25 -5.36
CA MET A 52 -13.25 14.21 -4.41
C MET A 52 -13.20 13.69 -2.97
N VAL A 53 -13.44 12.39 -2.77
CA VAL A 53 -13.33 11.74 -1.46
C VAL A 53 -11.88 11.71 -1.00
N GLU A 54 -10.95 11.32 -1.86
CA GLU A 54 -9.51 11.29 -1.57
C GLU A 54 -8.98 12.67 -1.17
N GLU A 55 -9.30 13.70 -1.95
CA GLU A 55 -8.91 15.09 -1.65
C GLU A 55 -9.47 15.57 -0.29
N SER A 56 -10.66 15.10 0.10
CA SER A 56 -11.28 15.45 1.39
C SER A 56 -10.55 14.85 2.60
N PHE A 57 -9.76 13.80 2.40
CA PHE A 57 -9.02 13.10 3.45
C PHE A 57 -7.50 13.31 3.38
N LYS A 58 -6.98 14.10 2.43
CA LYS A 58 -5.54 14.30 2.23
C LYS A 58 -4.77 14.76 3.49
N ASP A 59 -5.44 15.48 4.39
CA ASP A 59 -4.86 16.02 5.62
C ASP A 59 -5.34 15.27 6.88
N ASP A 60 -6.13 14.19 6.74
CA ASP A 60 -6.65 13.39 7.85
C ASP A 60 -5.82 12.11 8.05
N GLU A 61 -4.84 12.17 8.98
CA GLU A 61 -3.95 11.03 9.31
C GLU A 61 -4.68 9.75 9.77
N ARG A 62 -6.00 9.82 10.05
CA ARG A 62 -6.80 8.64 10.43
C ARG A 62 -7.26 7.83 9.23
N VAL A 63 -7.21 8.39 8.02
CA VAL A 63 -7.77 7.80 6.81
C VAL A 63 -6.68 7.64 5.76
N LEU A 64 -6.31 6.38 5.47
CA LEU A 64 -5.41 6.05 4.37
C LEU A 64 -6.22 5.77 3.10
N CYS A 65 -6.09 6.63 2.09
CA CYS A 65 -6.69 6.43 0.78
C CYS A 65 -5.76 5.61 -0.13
N ILE A 66 -6.17 4.40 -0.52
CA ILE A 66 -5.43 3.53 -1.44
C ILE A 66 -6.18 3.48 -2.78
N ARG A 67 -5.52 3.91 -3.87
CA ARG A 67 -6.11 3.95 -5.21
C ARG A 67 -5.66 2.75 -6.04
N PHE A 68 -6.63 2.00 -6.58
CA PHE A 68 -6.38 0.90 -7.51
C PHE A 68 -7.11 1.13 -8.84
N ASN A 69 -6.37 1.11 -9.95
CA ASN A 69 -6.94 1.20 -11.29
C ASN A 69 -6.92 -0.18 -11.97
N GLY A 70 -8.04 -0.91 -11.86
CA GLY A 70 -8.17 -2.24 -12.45
C GLY A 70 -8.10 -2.29 -13.99
N TRP A 71 -8.25 -1.15 -14.69
CA TRP A 71 -8.11 -1.11 -16.15
C TRP A 71 -6.67 -1.32 -16.61
N LEU A 72 -5.68 -0.94 -15.81
CA LEU A 72 -4.26 -1.20 -16.11
C LEU A 72 -3.94 -2.70 -16.16
N PHE A 73 -4.82 -3.53 -15.60
CA PHE A 73 -4.60 -4.97 -15.42
C PHE A 73 -5.66 -5.83 -16.13
N GLN A 74 -6.52 -5.22 -16.96
CA GLN A 74 -7.46 -5.99 -17.79
C GLN A 74 -6.69 -6.86 -18.79
N GLY A 75 -6.89 -8.18 -18.71
CA GLY A 75 -6.22 -9.17 -19.57
C GLY A 75 -5.02 -9.86 -18.93
N PHE A 76 -4.66 -9.51 -17.69
CA PHE A 76 -3.65 -10.22 -16.89
C PHE A 76 -4.33 -11.06 -15.81
N ASP A 77 -3.91 -12.32 -15.64
CA ASP A 77 -4.43 -13.23 -14.60
C ASP A 77 -4.12 -12.74 -13.15
N ASP A 78 -3.23 -11.75 -13.02
CA ASP A 78 -2.64 -11.29 -11.76
C ASP A 78 -3.26 -10.01 -11.16
N ALA A 79 -4.41 -9.53 -11.66
CA ALA A 79 -5.04 -8.30 -11.13
C ALA A 79 -5.29 -8.35 -9.61
N LYS A 80 -5.50 -9.55 -9.05
CA LYS A 80 -5.60 -9.77 -7.60
C LYS A 80 -4.26 -9.61 -6.89
N THR A 81 -3.20 -10.15 -7.47
CA THR A 81 -1.83 -10.06 -6.95
C THR A 81 -1.42 -8.59 -6.86
N VAL A 82 -1.61 -7.85 -7.95
CA VAL A 82 -1.30 -6.41 -8.02
C VAL A 82 -2.09 -5.59 -7.01
N LEU A 83 -3.39 -5.88 -6.85
CA LEU A 83 -4.21 -5.18 -5.85
C LEU A 83 -3.67 -5.42 -4.42
N ILE A 84 -3.31 -6.66 -4.10
CA ILE A 84 -2.76 -7.02 -2.79
C ILE A 84 -1.40 -6.37 -2.58
N GLU A 85 -0.52 -6.41 -3.58
CA GLU A 85 0.80 -5.75 -3.55
C GLU A 85 0.65 -4.26 -3.27
N THR A 86 -0.20 -3.57 -4.03
CA THR A 86 -0.47 -2.12 -3.85
C THR A 86 -0.97 -1.82 -2.43
N ILE A 87 -1.91 -2.62 -1.91
CA ILE A 87 -2.45 -2.42 -0.55
C ILE A 87 -1.37 -2.65 0.51
N VAL A 88 -0.60 -3.73 0.38
CA VAL A 88 0.46 -4.09 1.34
C VAL A 88 1.56 -3.04 1.36
N GLU A 89 1.98 -2.58 0.19
CA GLU A 89 2.99 -1.54 0.01
C GLU A 89 2.60 -0.23 0.70
N GLU A 90 1.40 0.30 0.44
CA GLU A 90 0.91 1.54 1.04
C GLU A 90 0.73 1.42 2.56
N LEU A 91 0.17 0.30 3.05
CA LEU A 91 -0.01 0.07 4.48
C LEU A 91 1.34 -0.04 5.23
N LEU A 92 2.32 -0.72 4.63
CA LEU A 92 3.64 -0.86 5.22
C LEU A 92 4.33 0.51 5.29
N PHE A 93 4.24 1.31 4.22
CA PHE A 93 4.79 2.66 4.19
C PHE A 93 4.17 3.56 5.26
N GLU A 94 2.85 3.55 5.40
CA GLU A 94 2.14 4.35 6.40
C GLU A 94 2.54 3.92 7.83
N LEU A 95 2.54 2.61 8.12
CA LEU A 95 2.94 2.08 9.42
C LEU A 95 4.37 2.51 9.79
N ILE A 96 5.32 2.38 8.87
CA ILE A 96 6.71 2.79 9.11
C ILE A 96 6.81 4.30 9.31
N SER A 97 6.08 5.09 8.50
CA SER A 97 6.05 6.55 8.61
C SER A 97 5.49 7.03 9.95
N GLN A 98 4.45 6.39 10.48
CA GLN A 98 3.89 6.74 11.79
C GLN A 98 4.83 6.44 12.96
N ARG A 99 5.69 5.42 12.82
CA ARG A 99 6.69 5.05 13.86
C ARG A 99 7.99 5.81 13.73
N TYR A 100 8.31 6.30 12.53
CA TYR A 100 9.53 7.04 12.25
C TYR A 100 9.70 8.21 13.24
N GLU A 101 10.86 8.27 13.90
CA GLU A 101 11.21 9.22 14.97
C GLU A 101 10.28 9.22 16.22
N ARG A 102 9.26 8.35 16.27
CA ARG A 102 8.24 8.32 17.34
C ARG A 102 8.27 7.03 18.17
N GLY A 103 8.81 5.92 17.64
CA GLY A 103 8.91 4.66 18.37
C GLY A 103 9.91 3.67 17.77
N SER A 104 10.44 2.78 18.60
CA SER A 104 11.40 1.75 18.15
C SER A 104 10.71 0.69 17.29
N THR A 105 11.32 0.33 16.16
CA THR A 105 10.79 -0.71 15.26
C THR A 105 11.84 -1.80 15.08
N LEU A 106 11.47 -3.06 15.37
CA LEU A 106 12.31 -4.23 15.10
C LEU A 106 11.84 -4.88 13.80
N ILE A 107 12.76 -5.06 12.86
CA ILE A 107 12.52 -5.75 11.60
C ILE A 107 13.47 -6.92 11.53
N THR A 108 12.93 -8.11 11.26
CA THR A 108 13.71 -9.33 11.05
C THR A 108 13.52 -9.79 9.62
N SER A 109 14.62 -10.04 8.92
CA SER A 109 14.61 -10.45 7.53
C SER A 109 15.64 -11.56 7.31
N ASN A 110 15.32 -12.48 6.41
CA ASN A 110 16.27 -13.45 5.85
C ASN A 110 16.92 -12.94 4.54
N LEU A 111 16.53 -11.76 4.08
CA LEU A 111 17.11 -11.05 2.94
C LEU A 111 17.76 -9.75 3.42
N PRO A 112 18.95 -9.39 2.94
CA PRO A 112 19.57 -8.11 3.24
C PRO A 112 18.74 -6.96 2.67
N PHE A 113 18.79 -5.77 3.28
CA PHE A 113 18.00 -4.60 2.86
C PHE A 113 18.29 -4.16 1.42
N GLU A 114 19.49 -4.42 0.91
CA GLU A 114 19.87 -4.10 -0.47
C GLU A 114 19.01 -4.86 -1.49
N GLU A 115 18.55 -6.08 -1.14
CA GLU A 115 17.71 -6.94 -1.99
C GLU A 115 16.21 -6.61 -1.88
N TRP A 116 15.82 -5.70 -0.97
CA TRP A 116 14.41 -5.38 -0.77
C TRP A 116 13.82 -4.63 -1.97
N THR A 117 14.60 -3.80 -2.64
CA THR A 117 14.17 -3.05 -3.84
C THR A 117 13.72 -3.98 -4.96
N GLU A 118 14.36 -5.15 -5.09
CA GLU A 118 13.98 -6.17 -6.07
C GLU A 118 12.76 -6.99 -5.63
N THR A 119 12.49 -7.03 -4.32
CA THR A 119 11.43 -7.85 -3.72
C THR A 119 10.08 -7.13 -3.66
N PHE A 120 10.07 -5.83 -3.39
CA PHE A 120 8.86 -5.06 -3.12
C PHE A 120 8.25 -4.35 -4.34
N GLY A 121 8.65 -4.72 -5.56
CA GLY A 121 7.98 -4.32 -6.81
C GLY A 121 8.14 -2.84 -7.22
N THR A 122 7.88 -1.90 -6.31
CA THR A 122 7.93 -0.46 -6.56
C THR A 122 9.23 0.15 -6.01
N GLU A 123 10.22 0.38 -6.89
CA GLU A 123 11.54 0.92 -6.54
C GLU A 123 11.44 2.27 -5.77
N ARG A 124 10.54 3.16 -6.19
CA ARG A 124 10.36 4.47 -5.56
C ARG A 124 9.84 4.40 -4.13
N LEU A 125 8.80 3.60 -3.89
CA LEU A 125 8.20 3.47 -2.56
C LEU A 125 9.14 2.70 -1.63
N THR A 126 9.73 1.62 -2.14
CA THR A 126 10.71 0.81 -1.40
C THR A 126 11.92 1.62 -1.00
N GLY A 127 12.46 2.45 -1.90
CA GLY A 127 13.56 3.36 -1.58
C GLY A 127 13.19 4.36 -0.47
N ALA A 128 12.01 4.98 -0.55
CA ALA A 128 11.54 5.91 0.47
C ALA A 128 11.30 5.22 1.83
N LEU A 129 10.89 3.95 1.82
CA LEU A 129 10.69 3.14 3.02
C LEU A 129 12.04 2.74 3.64
N LEU A 130 12.98 2.26 2.81
CA LEU A 130 14.34 1.93 3.23
C LEU A 130 15.06 3.14 3.83
N ASP A 131 14.90 4.33 3.24
CA ASP A 131 15.46 5.58 3.77
C ASP A 131 15.01 5.84 5.22
N ARG A 132 13.70 5.71 5.49
CA ARG A 132 13.14 5.85 6.84
C ARG A 132 13.61 4.76 7.79
N LEU A 133 13.69 3.51 7.33
CA LEU A 133 14.11 2.38 8.16
C LEU A 133 15.59 2.43 8.52
N THR A 134 16.43 2.95 7.64
CA THR A 134 17.89 2.93 7.79
C THR A 134 18.46 4.20 8.41
N HIS A 135 17.68 5.27 8.55
CA HIS A 135 18.16 6.53 9.13
C HIS A 135 18.64 6.40 10.59
N HIS A 136 17.90 5.69 11.44
CA HIS A 136 18.24 5.47 12.86
C HIS A 136 18.25 3.98 13.22
N VAL A 137 19.07 3.20 12.51
CA VAL A 137 19.10 1.73 12.61
C VAL A 137 20.36 1.21 13.29
N ASN A 138 20.21 0.07 13.99
CA ASN A 138 21.32 -0.82 14.30
C ASN A 138 21.10 -2.11 13.51
N ILE A 139 21.94 -2.38 12.51
CA ILE A 139 21.85 -3.59 11.70
C ILE A 139 22.66 -4.69 12.41
N LEU A 140 22.01 -5.78 12.75
CA LEU A 140 22.64 -6.97 13.32
C LEU A 140 22.66 -8.07 12.26
N GLU A 141 23.80 -8.23 11.60
CA GLU A 141 23.99 -9.33 10.65
C GLU A 141 24.35 -10.62 11.39
N MET A 142 23.53 -11.66 11.21
CA MET A 142 23.78 -12.98 11.77
C MET A 142 24.49 -13.87 10.74
N ASN A 143 25.80 -13.69 10.62
CA ASN A 143 26.66 -14.51 9.76
C ASN A 143 27.18 -15.71 10.58
N GLY A 144 26.66 -16.90 10.32
CA GLY A 144 27.06 -18.13 11.01
C GLY A 144 26.78 -19.39 10.22
N GLU A 145 27.52 -20.47 10.51
CA GLU A 145 27.25 -21.76 9.88
C GLU A 145 25.85 -22.26 10.24
N SER A 146 25.14 -22.78 9.24
CA SER A 146 23.81 -23.35 9.46
C SER A 146 23.88 -24.54 10.41
N TYR A 147 23.31 -24.35 11.60
CA TYR A 147 23.23 -25.37 12.63
C TYR A 147 22.57 -26.66 12.11
N ARG A 148 21.58 -26.54 11.21
CA ARG A 148 20.88 -27.67 10.59
C ARG A 148 21.78 -28.43 9.60
N LEU A 149 22.58 -27.73 8.80
CA LEU A 149 23.55 -28.34 7.89
C LEU A 149 24.67 -29.07 8.64
N ASN A 150 25.13 -28.51 9.76
CA ASN A 150 26.13 -29.17 10.59
C ASN A 150 25.58 -30.44 11.25
N GLN A 151 24.31 -30.44 11.68
CA GLN A 151 23.66 -31.66 12.14
C GLN A 151 23.52 -32.71 11.03
N SER A 152 23.11 -32.35 9.81
CA SER A 152 22.97 -33.33 8.72
C SER A 152 24.31 -33.95 8.31
N LYS A 153 25.37 -33.14 8.19
CA LYS A 153 26.75 -33.62 7.95
C LYS A 153 27.22 -34.57 9.06
N SER A 154 26.95 -34.23 10.33
CA SER A 154 27.32 -35.09 11.47
C SER A 154 26.59 -36.43 11.48
N ARG A 155 25.38 -36.48 10.89
CA ARG A 155 24.55 -37.69 10.80
C ARG A 155 24.97 -38.59 9.63
N GLN A 156 25.32 -37.99 8.48
CA GLN A 156 25.91 -38.71 7.34
C GLN A 156 27.31 -39.26 7.65
N SER A 157 28.12 -38.54 8.44
CA SER A 157 29.44 -39.00 8.88
C SER A 157 29.40 -40.21 9.83
N LYS A 158 28.23 -40.55 10.40
CA LYS A 158 28.04 -41.65 11.37
C LYS A 158 27.34 -42.88 10.77
N THR A 159 26.99 -42.84 9.50
CA THR A 159 26.43 -43.97 8.74
C THR A 159 27.50 -44.53 7.83
#